data_AF-A0A3C1Y2U5-F1
#
_entry.id   AF-A0A3C1Y2U5-F1
#
_cell.length_a   1.000
_cell.length_b   1.000
_cell.length_c   1.000
_cell.angle_alpha   90.00
_cell.angle_beta   90.00
_cell.angle_gamma   90.00
#
_symmetry.space_group_name_H-M   'P 1'
#
loop_
_entity.id
_entity.type
_entity.pdbx_description
1 polymer ?
#
loop_
_entity_poly.entity_id
_entity_poly.type
_entity_poly.pdbx_seq_one_letter_code
_entity_poly.pdbx_strand_id
1 'polypeptide(L)'
;MASHSGRQTLTQARLLFNQQGAVPGGMVAEPILRSWRRCADLGFDMRGVRHAELMTQGELREAQQRNEAVRRMSAPAIAYLRQHA
;
A
#
# COMPACT_ATOMS: atom_id res chain seq x y z
N MET A 1 -7.62 10.93 17.12
CA MET A 1 -7.15 12.11 16.36
C MET A 1 -5.80 11.92 15.66
N ALA A 2 -4.90 11.03 16.12
CA ALA A 2 -3.60 10.78 15.49
C ALA A 2 -3.65 10.28 14.02
N SER A 3 -4.66 9.48 13.65
CA SER A 3 -4.75 8.86 12.31
C SER A 3 -5.07 9.85 11.19
N HIS A 4 -5.76 10.95 11.50
CA HIS A 4 -6.07 11.99 10.51
C HIS A 4 -4.83 12.84 10.22
N SER A 5 -4.10 13.22 11.28
CA SER A 5 -2.83 13.93 11.18
C SER A 5 -1.79 13.10 10.41
N GLY A 6 -1.66 11.80 10.70
CA GLY A 6 -0.78 10.90 9.93
C GLY A 6 -1.14 10.79 8.45
N ARG A 7 -2.44 10.72 8.10
CA ARG A 7 -2.89 10.72 6.69
C ARG A 7 -2.58 12.03 5.98
N GLN A 8 -2.74 13.16 6.66
CA GLN A 8 -2.41 14.48 6.12
C GLN A 8 -0.90 14.60 5.87
N THR A 9 -0.06 14.18 6.83
CA THR A 9 1.40 14.15 6.68
C THR A 9 1.84 13.29 5.50
N LEU A 10 1.26 12.09 5.33
CA LEU A 10 1.56 11.22 4.20
C LEU A 10 1.11 11.81 2.85
N THR A 11 -0.03 12.49 2.84
CA THR A 11 -0.54 13.17 1.63
C THR A 11 0.40 14.30 1.23
N GLN A 12 0.81 15.12 2.19
CA GLN A 12 1.75 16.22 1.96
C GLN A 12 3.12 15.72 1.51
N ALA A 13 3.67 14.69 2.16
CA ALA A 13 4.91 14.06 1.76
C ALA A 13 4.87 13.57 0.31
N ARG A 14 3.75 12.96 -0.09
CA ARG A 14 3.57 12.45 -1.45
C ARG A 14 3.48 13.59 -2.47
N LEU A 15 2.83 14.70 -2.14
CA LEU A 15 2.81 15.89 -3.00
C LEU A 15 4.23 16.44 -3.20
N LEU A 16 4.98 16.62 -2.12
CA LEU A 16 6.37 17.10 -2.18
C LEU A 16 7.27 16.17 -3.01
N PHE A 17 7.18 14.86 -2.79
CA PHE A 17 7.94 13.89 -3.56
C PHE A 17 7.65 13.99 -5.07
N ASN A 18 6.37 14.08 -5.45
CA ASN A 18 5.98 14.16 -6.87
C ASN A 18 6.35 15.48 -7.54
N GLN A 19 6.31 16.59 -6.81
CA GLN A 19 6.58 17.91 -7.37
C GLN A 19 8.07 18.25 -7.40
N GLN A 20 8.81 17.81 -6.38
CA GLN A 20 10.19 18.26 -6.11
C GLN A 20 11.20 17.12 -6.15
N GLY A 21 10.78 15.86 -6.30
CA GLY A 21 11.64 14.68 -6.24
C GLY A 21 12.19 14.38 -4.84
N ALA A 22 11.79 15.15 -3.82
CA ALA A 22 12.32 15.07 -2.46
C ALA A 22 11.23 15.18 -1.40
N VAL A 23 11.48 14.61 -0.23
CA VAL A 23 10.63 14.71 0.96
C VAL A 23 11.49 15.17 2.12
N PRO A 24 11.06 16.17 2.91
CA PRO A 24 11.76 16.58 4.13
C PRO A 24 11.97 15.40 5.09
N GLY A 25 13.17 15.32 5.68
CA GLY A 25 13.52 14.28 6.64
C GLY A 25 12.54 14.21 7.80
N GLY A 26 12.17 13.00 8.22
CA GLY A 26 11.24 12.76 9.33
C GLY A 26 9.75 12.85 8.97
N MET A 27 9.38 13.31 7.76
CA MET A 27 7.98 13.33 7.33
C MET A 27 7.45 11.94 6.97
N VAL A 28 8.33 11.08 6.46
CA VAL A 28 8.06 9.66 6.20
C VAL A 28 9.25 8.82 6.64
N ALA A 29 8.98 7.58 7.06
CA ALA A 29 10.05 6.64 7.35
C ALA A 29 10.85 6.32 6.08
N GLU A 30 12.17 6.17 6.21
CA GLU A 30 13.06 5.90 5.07
C GLU A 30 12.63 4.71 4.18
N PRO A 31 12.09 3.58 4.71
CA PRO A 31 11.58 2.50 3.86
C PRO A 31 10.46 2.93 2.90
N ILE A 32 9.61 3.89 3.31
CA ILE A 32 8.55 4.46 2.45
C ILE A 32 9.19 5.26 1.32
N LEU A 33 10.16 6.13 1.64
CA LEU A 33 10.86 6.94 0.65
C LEU A 33 11.61 6.08 -0.37
N ARG A 34 12.28 5.00 0.07
CA ARG A 34 12.92 4.03 -0.85
C ARG A 34 11.92 3.35 -1.78
N SER A 35 10.74 3.00 -1.28
CA SER A 35 9.67 2.41 -2.10
C SER A 35 9.16 3.40 -3.16
N TRP A 36 9.00 4.67 -2.79
CA TRP A 36 8.56 5.72 -3.71
C TRP A 36 9.58 6.00 -4.81
N ARG A 37 10.88 6.08 -4.47
CA ARG A 37 11.97 6.20 -5.46
C ARG A 37 11.93 5.06 -6.47
N ARG A 38 11.89 3.80 -6.00
CA ARG A 38 11.75 2.63 -6.88
C ARG A 38 10.52 2.70 -7.79
N CYS A 39 9.38 3.18 -7.28
CA CYS A 39 8.20 3.34 -8.10
C CYS A 39 8.37 4.41 -9.18
N ALA A 40 8.98 5.55 -8.83
CA ALA A 40 9.27 6.62 -9.76
C ALA A 40 10.27 6.16 -10.84
N ASP A 41 11.29 5.39 -10.46
CA ASP A 41 12.27 4.81 -11.39
C ASP A 41 11.62 3.85 -12.42
N LEU A 42 10.51 3.20 -12.04
CA LEU A 42 9.69 2.35 -12.91
C LEU A 42 8.66 3.14 -13.74
N GLY A 43 8.67 4.48 -13.67
CA GLY A 43 7.75 5.34 -14.41
C GLY A 43 6.33 5.40 -13.82
N PHE A 44 6.13 4.93 -12.59
CA PHE A 44 4.81 5.02 -11.97
C PHE A 44 4.49 6.44 -11.51
N ASP A 45 3.33 6.96 -11.91
CA ASP A 45 2.79 8.18 -11.32
C ASP A 45 2.42 7.92 -9.85
N MET A 46 3.04 8.67 -8.95
CA MET A 46 2.79 8.58 -7.52
C MET A 46 1.67 9.55 -7.09
N ARG A 47 1.03 10.25 -8.04
CA ARG A 47 -0.18 11.06 -7.84
C ARG A 47 -1.42 10.17 -8.04
N GLY A 48 -2.32 10.20 -7.05
CA GLY A 48 -3.64 9.58 -7.15
C GLY A 48 -3.74 8.15 -6.63
N VAL A 49 -4.98 7.64 -6.70
CA VAL A 49 -5.32 6.25 -6.36
C VAL A 49 -5.03 5.41 -7.58
N ARG A 50 -4.09 4.46 -7.48
CA ARG A 50 -3.97 3.43 -8.52
C ARG A 50 -5.17 2.51 -8.39
N HIS A 51 -5.99 2.45 -9.43
CA HIS A 51 -6.97 1.38 -9.55
C HIS A 51 -6.21 0.11 -9.87
N ALA A 52 -6.27 -0.85 -8.95
CA ALA A 52 -5.76 -2.18 -9.22
C ALA A 52 -6.53 -2.77 -10.41
N GLU A 53 -5.82 -3.35 -11.35
CA GLU A 53 -6.44 -4.16 -12.40
C GLU A 53 -7.18 -5.31 -11.71
N LEU A 54 -8.47 -5.45 -12.03
CA LEU A 54 -9.30 -6.49 -11.43
C LEU A 54 -8.95 -7.82 -12.08
N MET A 55 -8.71 -8.83 -11.24
CA MET A 55 -8.56 -10.20 -11.71
C MET A 55 -9.88 -10.69 -12.28
N THR A 56 -9.81 -11.44 -13.37
CA THR A 56 -10.93 -12.24 -13.83
C THR A 56 -11.28 -13.30 -12.77
N GLN A 57 -12.48 -13.87 -12.88
CA GLN A 57 -12.90 -14.98 -12.01
C GLN A 57 -12.01 -16.22 -12.16
N GLY A 58 -11.39 -16.42 -13.32
CA GLY A 58 -10.43 -17.50 -13.54
C GLY A 58 -9.14 -17.27 -12.75
N GLU A 59 -8.52 -16.11 -12.98
CA GLU A 59 -7.26 -15.74 -12.32
C GLU A 59 -7.42 -15.69 -10.80
N LEU A 60 -8.56 -15.20 -10.30
CA LEU A 60 -8.85 -15.17 -8.87
C LEU A 60 -8.89 -16.59 -8.29
N ARG A 61 -9.58 -17.53 -8.96
CA ARG A 61 -9.64 -18.93 -8.51
C ARG A 61 -8.26 -19.56 -8.48
N GLU A 62 -7.45 -19.35 -9.52
CA GLU A 62 -6.09 -19.87 -9.55
C GLU A 62 -5.22 -19.29 -8.46
N ALA A 63 -5.27 -17.98 -8.23
CA ALA A 63 -4.50 -17.35 -7.16
C ALA A 63 -4.93 -17.84 -5.77
N GLN A 64 -6.23 -18.10 -5.58
CA GLN A 64 -6.74 -18.70 -4.35
C GLN A 64 -6.24 -20.13 -4.14
N GLN A 65 -6.20 -20.93 -5.20
CA GLN A 65 -5.69 -22.31 -5.16
C GLN A 65 -4.18 -22.32 -4.90
N ARG A 66 -3.40 -21.52 -5.62
CA ARG A 66 -1.95 -21.40 -5.43
C ARG A 66 -1.57 -20.99 -4.00
N ASN A 67 -2.40 -20.18 -3.34
CA ASN A 67 -2.13 -19.66 -1.99
C ASN A 67 -2.97 -20.35 -0.90
N GLU A 68 -3.57 -21.51 -1.17
CA GLU A 68 -4.55 -22.12 -0.28
C GLU A 68 -4.00 -22.40 1.12
N ALA A 69 -2.73 -22.86 1.22
CA ALA A 69 -2.08 -23.14 2.50
C ALA A 69 -2.01 -21.89 3.39
N VAL A 70 -1.49 -20.77 2.86
CA VAL A 70 -1.41 -19.49 3.58
C VAL A 70 -2.80 -18.97 3.94
N ARG A 71 -3.78 -19.12 3.03
CA ARG A 71 -5.17 -18.71 3.30
C ARG A 71 -5.77 -19.51 4.46
N ARG A 72 -5.57 -20.82 4.50
CA ARG A 72 -6.06 -21.68 5.60
C ARG A 72 -5.39 -21.33 6.93
N MET A 73 -4.07 -21.13 6.93
CA MET A 73 -3.32 -20.77 8.15
C MET A 73 -3.70 -19.39 8.70
N SER A 74 -3.94 -18.41 7.82
CA SER A 74 -4.25 -17.04 8.22
C SER A 74 -5.74 -16.78 8.51
N ALA A 75 -6.65 -17.60 7.96
CA ALA A 75 -8.09 -17.47 8.15
C ALA A 75 -8.53 -17.22 9.61
N PRO A 76 -8.09 -18.00 10.61
CA PRO A 76 -8.51 -17.77 12.00
C PRO A 76 -8.02 -16.43 12.55
N ALA A 77 -6.77 -16.04 12.26
CA ALA A 77 -6.22 -14.77 12.74
C ALA A 77 -6.95 -13.57 12.10
N ILE A 78 -7.25 -13.63 10.81
CA ILE A 78 -8.01 -12.58 10.11
C ILE A 78 -9.45 -12.51 10.65
N ALA A 79 -10.10 -13.64 10.90
CA ALA A 79 -11.43 -13.68 11.49
C ALA A 79 -11.44 -13.05 12.88
N TYR A 80 -10.47 -13.39 13.74
CA TYR A 80 -10.29 -12.79 15.05
C TYR A 80 -10.11 -11.27 14.96
N LEU A 81 -9.20 -10.78 14.10
CA LEU A 81 -8.97 -9.35 13.93
C LEU A 81 -10.22 -8.60 13.45
N ARG A 82 -11.00 -9.17 12.52
CA ARG A 82 -12.25 -8.56 12.04
C ARG A 82 -13.32 -8.40 13.11
N GLN A 83 -13.34 -9.29 14.10
CA GLN A 83 -14.29 -9.21 15.21
C GLN A 83 -13.91 -8.15 16.26
N HIS A 84 -12.65 -7.67 16.24
CA HIS A 84 -12.09 -6.78 17.26
C HIS A 84 -11.56 -5.46 16.67
N ALA A 85 -11.89 -5.15 15.41
CA ALA A 85 -11.52 -3.92 14.70
C ALA A 85 -12.68 -2.93 14.70
#